data_AF-A0A418IQI5-F1
#
_entry.id   AF-A0A418IQI5-F1
#
_cell.length_a   1.000
_cell.length_b   1.000
_cell.length_c   1.000
_cell.angle_alpha   90.00
_cell.angle_beta   90.00
_cell.angle_gamma   90.00
#
_symmetry.space_group_name_H-M   'P 1'
#
loop_
_entity.id
_entity.type
_entity.pdbx_description
1 polymer ?
#
loop_
_entity_poly.entity_id
_entity_poly.type
_entity_poly.pdbx_seq_one_letter_code
_entity_poly.pdbx_strand_id
1 'polypeptide(L)'
;MLLNEWEQEKETMHLLSQILGKYKLAAAYQQPQWAHVALDITVQGFTTGMLHADNKDFYITVNLLDDEIELRIDNNKEIIVLKDDLTIQYYYQEIQRILSESKVFIDINTIPQEFPDTTPFEEDLHHHHYDSQISNDVLKLMKFAYHAESQFIAPLRTRKFMPRLFWGTFDVSCAIIQDIHQPFENDDMVIERAAFDEEMIEFGFWFGDDNFKGPTFFVLPYPFADRKFECHDDFPQDSYYSETLGEFIIEVTEYSKESMDEIEKFFYESYNILKDYLEWQGCSHFHLPLKMANNHLS
;
A
#
# COMPACT_ATOMS: atom_id res chain seq x y z
N MET A 1 -13.86 9.86 -6.27
CA MET A 1 -13.33 9.60 -7.62
C MET A 1 -13.50 8.13 -7.90
N LEU A 2 -14.21 7.78 -8.96
CA LEU A 2 -14.44 6.40 -9.39
C LEU A 2 -13.29 5.97 -10.31
N LEU A 3 -12.94 4.68 -10.34
CA LEU A 3 -11.81 4.18 -11.10
C LEU A 3 -11.89 4.54 -12.60
N ASN A 4 -13.08 4.42 -13.19
CA ASN A 4 -13.30 4.70 -14.61
C ASN A 4 -13.02 6.17 -15.01
N GLU A 5 -12.87 7.08 -14.05
CA GLU A 5 -12.51 8.48 -14.28
C GLU A 5 -11.00 8.68 -14.50
N TRP A 6 -10.16 7.72 -14.09
CA TRP A 6 -8.70 7.86 -14.07
C TRP A 6 -7.93 6.55 -14.30
N GLU A 7 -8.53 5.57 -14.96
CA GLU A 7 -7.94 4.25 -15.20
C GLU A 7 -6.53 4.32 -15.83
N GLN A 8 -6.35 5.12 -16.88
CA GLN A 8 -5.05 5.30 -17.54
C GLN A 8 -4.00 5.98 -16.63
N GLU A 9 -4.45 6.89 -15.77
CA GLU A 9 -3.61 7.52 -14.75
C GLU A 9 -3.19 6.50 -13.69
N LYS A 10 -4.12 5.63 -13.25
CA LYS A 10 -3.84 4.54 -12.30
C LYS A 10 -2.80 3.59 -12.86
N GLU A 11 -2.96 3.15 -14.11
CA GLU A 11 -2.00 2.24 -14.76
C GLU A 11 -0.59 2.84 -14.78
N THR A 12 -0.46 4.09 -15.23
CA THR A 12 0.83 4.78 -15.29
C THR A 12 1.42 4.97 -13.88
N MET A 13 0.61 5.40 -12.90
CA MET A 13 1.05 5.60 -11.52
C MET A 13 1.42 4.28 -10.81
N HIS A 14 0.70 3.20 -11.10
CA HIS A 14 0.97 1.85 -10.61
C HIS A 14 2.33 1.39 -11.13
N LEU A 15 2.59 1.49 -12.43
CA LEU A 15 3.88 1.10 -13.03
C LEU A 15 5.04 1.96 -12.50
N LEU A 16 4.84 3.26 -12.29
CA LEU A 16 5.82 4.12 -11.60
C LEU A 16 6.09 3.61 -10.17
N SER A 17 5.05 3.25 -9.42
CA SER A 17 5.21 2.67 -8.08
C SER A 17 5.96 1.33 -8.12
N GLN A 18 5.74 0.50 -9.16
CA GLN A 18 6.49 -0.75 -9.32
C GLN A 18 7.96 -0.51 -9.57
N ILE A 19 8.34 0.48 -10.40
CA ILE A 19 9.75 0.83 -10.61
C ILE A 19 10.40 1.18 -9.26
N LEU A 20 9.81 2.08 -8.48
CA LEU A 20 10.30 2.46 -7.16
C LEU A 20 10.37 1.25 -6.21
N GLY A 21 9.30 0.47 -6.19
CA GLY A 21 9.14 -0.72 -5.36
C GLY A 21 10.19 -1.79 -5.64
N LYS A 22 10.54 -2.01 -6.91
CA LYS A 22 11.56 -2.97 -7.33
C LYS A 22 12.98 -2.51 -6.96
N TYR A 23 13.27 -1.21 -7.03
CA TYR A 23 14.52 -0.67 -6.46
C TYR A 23 14.56 -0.84 -4.93
N LYS A 24 13.45 -0.58 -4.23
CA LYS A 24 13.34 -0.79 -2.78
C LYS A 24 13.51 -2.26 -2.41
N LEU A 25 12.87 -3.18 -3.13
CA LEU A 25 13.03 -4.63 -2.96
C LEU A 25 14.50 -5.07 -3.09
N ALA A 26 15.25 -4.51 -4.03
CA ALA A 26 16.64 -4.86 -4.26
C ALA A 26 17.64 -4.25 -3.25
N ALA A 27 17.31 -3.09 -2.65
CA ALA A 27 18.26 -2.29 -1.86
C ALA A 27 17.85 -2.03 -0.39
N ALA A 28 16.70 -2.55 0.06
CA ALA A 28 16.28 -2.48 1.46
C ALA A 28 16.67 -3.75 2.25
N TYR A 29 16.83 -3.59 3.56
CA TYR A 29 17.00 -4.74 4.45
C TYR A 29 15.71 -5.57 4.50
N GLN A 30 15.83 -6.86 4.18
CA GLN A 30 14.69 -7.77 4.17
C GLN A 30 14.02 -7.87 5.54
N GLN A 31 12.69 -7.88 5.50
CA GLN A 31 11.80 -8.00 6.65
C GLN A 31 10.68 -9.00 6.33
N PRO A 32 10.15 -9.71 7.34
CA PRO A 32 8.93 -10.53 7.22
C PRO A 32 7.74 -9.74 6.69
N GLN A 33 6.70 -10.44 6.23
CA GLN A 33 5.47 -9.86 5.67
C GLN A 33 5.72 -8.84 4.54
N TRP A 34 6.84 -8.99 3.82
CA TRP A 34 7.33 -7.99 2.85
C TRP A 34 7.42 -6.54 3.38
N ALA A 35 7.50 -6.33 4.70
CA ALA A 35 7.38 -4.99 5.29
C ALA A 35 8.45 -4.00 4.82
N HIS A 36 9.54 -4.48 4.24
CA HIS A 36 10.64 -3.69 3.68
C HIS A 36 10.40 -3.18 2.25
N VAL A 37 9.42 -3.71 1.50
CA VAL A 37 9.23 -3.39 0.08
C VAL A 37 8.16 -2.33 -0.18
N ALA A 38 7.20 -2.17 0.73
CA ALA A 38 6.10 -1.22 0.59
C ALA A 38 6.62 0.23 0.62
N LEU A 39 6.01 1.12 -0.15
CA LEU A 39 6.42 2.53 -0.27
C LEU A 39 5.78 3.36 0.84
N ASP A 40 6.55 4.25 1.45
CA ASP A 40 6.05 5.13 2.50
C ASP A 40 5.25 6.27 1.86
N ILE A 41 4.01 6.48 2.33
CA ILE A 41 3.15 7.59 1.90
C ILE A 41 3.60 8.86 2.61
N THR A 42 3.66 9.96 1.86
CA THR A 42 4.17 11.25 2.33
C THR A 42 3.16 12.37 2.06
N VAL A 43 3.49 13.57 2.52
CA VAL A 43 2.69 14.77 2.21
C VAL A 43 2.61 15.04 0.71
N GLN A 44 3.54 14.54 -0.10
CA GLN A 44 3.65 14.92 -1.51
C GLN A 44 3.41 13.77 -2.49
N GLY A 45 3.31 12.53 -2.01
CA GLY A 45 3.24 11.33 -2.85
C GLY A 45 3.75 10.13 -2.08
N PHE A 46 4.62 9.32 -2.70
CA PHE A 46 5.17 8.12 -2.08
C PHE A 46 6.67 7.98 -2.35
N THR A 47 7.38 7.34 -1.42
CA THR A 47 8.84 7.24 -1.44
C THR A 47 9.32 5.84 -1.12
N THR A 48 10.50 5.49 -1.66
CA THR A 48 11.22 4.30 -1.23
C THR A 48 11.68 4.40 0.22
N GLY A 49 11.76 5.61 0.78
CA GLY A 49 12.52 5.84 2.00
C GLY A 49 14.02 5.64 1.73
N MET A 50 14.80 5.62 2.80
CA MET A 50 16.27 5.49 2.70
C MET A 50 16.67 4.08 2.26
N LEU A 51 17.42 4.00 1.16
CA LEU A 51 18.05 2.82 0.61
C LEU A 51 19.58 2.96 0.65
N HIS A 52 20.27 1.84 0.58
CA HIS A 52 21.73 1.81 0.56
C HIS A 52 22.26 0.85 -0.51
N ALA A 53 23.13 1.36 -1.39
CA ALA A 53 23.83 0.56 -2.40
C ALA A 53 25.16 1.22 -2.78
N ASP A 54 26.18 0.41 -3.10
CA ASP A 54 27.50 0.90 -3.54
C ASP A 54 28.15 1.98 -2.64
N ASN A 55 27.97 1.84 -1.32
CA ASN A 55 28.40 2.80 -0.29
C ASN A 55 27.79 4.20 -0.43
N LYS A 56 26.56 4.29 -0.96
CA LYS A 56 25.79 5.53 -1.04
C LYS A 56 24.41 5.33 -0.44
N ASP A 57 23.93 6.38 0.20
CA ASP A 57 22.55 6.46 0.66
C ASP A 57 21.72 7.19 -0.38
N PHE A 58 20.54 6.66 -0.69
CA PHE A 58 19.67 7.29 -1.67
C PHE A 58 18.18 7.02 -1.40
N TYR A 59 17.33 7.80 -2.05
CA TYR A 59 15.90 7.50 -2.17
C TYR A 59 15.39 7.90 -3.54
N ILE A 60 14.23 7.36 -3.89
CA ILE A 60 13.42 7.77 -5.04
C ILE A 60 12.04 8.13 -4.50
N THR A 61 11.54 9.31 -4.86
CA THR A 61 10.24 9.82 -4.41
C THR A 61 9.43 10.31 -5.59
N VAL A 62 8.21 9.82 -5.74
CA VAL A 62 7.21 10.43 -6.62
C VAL A 62 6.53 11.54 -5.84
N ASN A 63 6.63 12.77 -6.34
CA ASN A 63 6.01 13.98 -5.81
C ASN A 63 4.90 14.43 -6.78
N LEU A 64 3.67 14.09 -6.44
CA LEU A 64 2.46 14.43 -7.20
C LEU A 64 2.00 15.88 -6.98
N LEU A 65 2.53 16.59 -5.97
CA LEU A 65 2.20 18.01 -5.75
C LEU A 65 2.99 18.92 -6.70
N ASP A 66 4.26 18.58 -6.95
CA ASP A 66 5.17 19.35 -7.80
C ASP A 66 5.41 18.70 -9.18
N ASP A 67 4.65 17.65 -9.52
CA ASP A 67 4.76 16.89 -10.77
C ASP A 67 6.20 16.42 -11.06
N GLU A 68 6.85 15.77 -10.09
CA GLU A 68 8.24 15.32 -10.23
C GLU A 68 8.56 13.96 -9.60
N ILE A 69 9.55 13.25 -10.14
CA ILE A 69 10.26 12.18 -9.46
C ILE A 69 11.59 12.76 -8.95
N GLU A 70 11.76 12.81 -7.64
CA GLU A 70 13.00 13.23 -6.99
C GLU A 70 13.88 12.01 -6.69
N LEU A 71 15.13 12.08 -7.14
CA LEU A 71 16.19 11.18 -6.70
C LEU A 71 17.17 11.97 -5.86
N ARG A 72 17.43 11.51 -4.64
CA ARG A 72 18.54 12.04 -3.83
C ARG A 72 19.56 10.95 -3.62
N ILE A 73 20.81 11.23 -3.96
CA ILE A 73 21.95 10.33 -3.76
C ILE A 73 23.00 11.12 -2.98
N ASP A 74 23.20 10.76 -1.71
CA ASP A 74 23.97 11.55 -0.74
C ASP A 74 23.54 13.04 -0.75
N ASN A 75 24.42 13.93 -1.24
CA ASN A 75 24.18 15.37 -1.33
C ASN A 75 23.61 15.84 -2.68
N ASN A 76 23.54 14.95 -3.68
CA ASN A 76 23.04 15.28 -5.00
C ASN A 76 21.53 15.10 -5.04
N LYS A 77 20.81 16.06 -5.62
CA LYS A 77 19.39 15.98 -5.93
C LYS A 77 19.23 16.09 -7.44
N GLU A 78 18.51 15.15 -8.03
CA GLU A 78 18.08 15.15 -9.42
C GLU A 78 16.54 15.08 -9.48
N ILE A 79 15.99 15.60 -10.57
CA ILE A 79 14.54 15.74 -10.77
C ILE A 79 14.18 15.25 -12.18
N ILE A 80 13.18 14.39 -12.26
CA ILE A 80 12.52 14.00 -13.52
C ILE A 80 11.12 14.59 -13.49
N VAL A 81 10.74 15.35 -14.51
CA VAL A 81 9.39 15.95 -14.58
C VAL A 81 8.37 14.87 -14.94
N LEU A 82 7.28 14.79 -14.17
CA LEU A 82 6.09 14.02 -14.53
C LEU A 82 5.24 14.84 -15.49
N LYS A 83 4.91 14.26 -16.63
CA LYS A 83 4.11 14.93 -17.67
C LYS A 83 3.43 13.91 -18.58
N ASP A 84 2.29 14.30 -19.10
CA ASP A 84 1.59 13.58 -20.16
C ASP A 84 2.51 13.34 -21.37
N ASP A 85 2.26 12.22 -22.06
CA ASP A 85 3.02 11.68 -23.21
C ASP A 85 4.45 11.18 -22.90
N LEU A 86 4.89 11.21 -21.64
CA LEU A 86 6.14 10.55 -21.23
C LEU A 86 5.87 9.12 -20.79
N THR A 87 6.54 8.17 -21.42
CA THR A 87 6.25 6.75 -21.24
C THR A 87 6.93 6.16 -20.01
N ILE A 88 6.46 5.00 -19.55
CA ILE A 88 7.14 4.21 -18.51
C ILE A 88 8.59 3.89 -18.90
N GLN A 89 8.87 3.58 -20.17
CA GLN A 89 10.25 3.45 -20.67
C GLN A 89 11.10 4.69 -20.39
N TYR A 90 10.57 5.89 -20.65
CA TYR A 90 11.32 7.12 -20.41
C TYR A 90 11.68 7.28 -18.93
N TYR A 91 10.71 7.13 -18.03
CA TYR A 91 10.95 7.27 -16.60
C TYR A 91 11.94 6.22 -16.07
N TYR A 92 11.80 4.96 -16.49
CA TYR A 92 12.73 3.91 -16.10
C TYR A 92 14.16 4.20 -16.56
N GLN A 93 14.34 4.61 -17.83
CA GLN A 93 15.64 4.94 -18.39
C GLN A 93 16.29 6.14 -17.69
N GLU A 94 15.53 7.19 -17.37
CA GLU A 94 16.07 8.36 -16.65
C GLU A 94 16.48 8.03 -15.21
N ILE A 95 15.69 7.23 -14.49
CA ILE A 95 16.06 6.73 -13.15
C ILE A 95 17.36 5.92 -13.24
N GLN A 96 17.44 4.99 -14.18
CA GLN A 96 18.64 4.16 -14.37
C GLN A 96 19.86 5.03 -14.75
N ARG A 97 19.69 6.02 -15.62
CA ARG A 97 20.74 6.96 -16.02
C ARG A 97 21.28 7.73 -14.81
N ILE A 98 20.40 8.33 -14.01
CA ILE A 98 20.78 9.10 -12.81
C ILE A 98 21.52 8.25 -11.79
N LEU A 99 21.03 7.03 -11.52
CA LEU A 99 21.68 6.10 -10.60
C LEU A 99 23.07 5.68 -11.14
N SER A 100 23.17 5.33 -12.42
CA SER A 100 24.43 4.93 -13.07
C SER A 100 25.48 6.05 -13.09
N GLU A 101 25.08 7.29 -13.42
CA GLU A 101 25.96 8.47 -13.37
C GLU A 101 26.46 8.74 -11.94
N SER A 102 25.61 8.48 -10.96
CA SER A 102 25.94 8.51 -9.53
C SER A 102 26.70 7.26 -9.06
N LYS A 103 27.01 6.30 -9.94
CA LYS A 103 27.67 5.03 -9.64
C LYS A 103 26.93 4.20 -8.58
N VAL A 104 25.61 4.15 -8.69
CA VAL A 104 24.72 3.23 -7.98
C VAL A 104 24.20 2.23 -9.01
N PHE A 105 24.52 0.96 -8.82
CA PHE A 105 24.23 -0.12 -9.75
C PHE A 105 23.33 -1.14 -9.05
N ILE A 106 22.06 -1.16 -9.43
CA ILE A 106 21.06 -2.05 -8.86
C ILE A 106 20.33 -2.71 -10.02
N ASP A 107 20.39 -4.03 -10.06
CA ASP A 107 19.64 -4.84 -11.02
C ASP A 107 18.24 -5.12 -10.46
N ILE A 108 17.21 -4.84 -11.25
CA ILE A 108 15.81 -5.11 -10.89
C ILE A 108 15.14 -5.97 -11.97
N ASN A 109 14.14 -6.76 -11.59
CA ASN A 109 13.25 -7.42 -12.55
C ASN A 109 12.31 -6.38 -13.17
N THR A 110 12.43 -6.09 -14.46
CA THR A 110 11.68 -5.02 -15.14
C THR A 110 10.29 -5.43 -15.64
N ILE A 111 9.92 -6.71 -15.51
CA ILE A 111 8.59 -7.20 -15.88
C ILE A 111 7.60 -6.80 -14.77
N PRO A 112 6.50 -6.09 -15.09
CA PRO A 112 5.44 -5.80 -14.13
C PRO A 112 4.92 -7.07 -13.44
N GLN A 113 4.56 -6.94 -12.16
CA GLN A 113 3.98 -8.02 -11.35
C GLN A 113 2.60 -7.59 -10.88
N GLU A 114 1.67 -8.54 -10.77
CA GLU A 114 0.29 -8.27 -10.33
C GLU A 114 -0.39 -7.16 -11.17
N PHE A 115 0.01 -7.08 -12.45
CA PHE A 115 -0.48 -6.15 -13.45
C PHE A 115 -0.81 -6.92 -14.73
N PRO A 116 -1.95 -6.64 -15.42
CA PRO A 116 -2.35 -7.40 -16.60
C PRO A 116 -1.36 -7.33 -17.77
N ASP A 117 -0.74 -6.17 -17.98
CA ASP A 117 0.28 -5.98 -19.01
C ASP A 117 1.68 -6.34 -18.48
N THR A 118 2.34 -7.30 -19.12
CA THR A 118 3.68 -7.75 -18.71
C THR A 118 4.80 -7.17 -19.58
N THR A 119 4.55 -6.08 -20.30
CA THR A 119 5.57 -5.38 -21.10
C THR A 119 6.71 -4.91 -20.18
N PRO A 120 7.98 -5.30 -20.41
CA PRO A 120 9.10 -4.82 -19.61
C PRO A 120 9.19 -3.29 -19.63
N PHE A 121 9.57 -2.67 -18.52
CA PHE A 121 9.62 -1.21 -18.40
C PHE A 121 10.44 -0.54 -19.52
N GLU A 122 11.57 -1.12 -19.91
CA GLU A 122 12.42 -0.62 -21.00
C GLU A 122 11.81 -0.74 -22.39
N GLU A 123 10.67 -1.41 -22.55
CA GLU A 123 9.94 -1.58 -23.81
C GLU A 123 8.56 -0.90 -23.80
N ASP A 124 8.11 -0.42 -22.63
CA ASP A 124 6.78 0.17 -22.45
C ASP A 124 6.69 1.59 -23.02
N LEU A 125 6.03 1.69 -24.18
CA LEU A 125 5.83 2.92 -24.94
C LEU A 125 4.37 3.40 -24.93
N HIS A 126 3.46 2.70 -24.26
CA HIS A 126 2.02 2.93 -24.35
C HIS A 126 1.39 3.40 -23.04
N HIS A 127 1.98 3.11 -21.87
CA HIS A 127 1.58 3.78 -20.63
C HIS A 127 2.30 5.11 -20.51
N HIS A 128 1.55 6.21 -20.67
CA HIS A 128 2.10 7.57 -20.73
C HIS A 128 1.11 8.66 -20.30
N HIS A 129 -0.03 8.29 -19.73
CA HIS A 129 -1.04 9.26 -19.30
C HIS A 129 -0.61 9.90 -17.99
N TYR A 130 -0.62 11.23 -17.94
CA TYR A 130 -0.42 11.97 -16.69
C TYR A 130 -1.19 13.29 -16.67
N ASP A 131 -2.14 13.40 -15.75
CA ASP A 131 -2.86 14.64 -15.44
C ASP A 131 -2.60 15.06 -13.99
N SER A 132 -1.96 16.22 -13.82
CA SER A 132 -1.59 16.78 -12.51
C SER A 132 -2.79 16.94 -11.58
N GLN A 133 -3.96 17.34 -12.09
CA GLN A 133 -5.15 17.53 -11.26
C GLN A 133 -5.69 16.18 -10.75
N ILE A 134 -5.75 15.17 -11.63
CA ILE A 134 -6.15 13.81 -11.27
C ILE A 134 -5.16 13.24 -10.26
N SER A 135 -3.85 13.32 -10.53
CA SER A 135 -2.79 12.88 -9.62
C SER A 135 -2.89 13.52 -8.23
N ASN A 136 -3.22 14.81 -8.16
CA ASN A 136 -3.48 15.50 -6.89
C ASN A 136 -4.72 14.96 -6.15
N ASP A 137 -5.77 14.58 -6.88
CA ASP A 137 -6.98 13.99 -6.29
C ASP A 137 -6.74 12.53 -5.83
N VAL A 138 -5.94 11.75 -6.57
CA VAL A 138 -5.44 10.43 -6.11
C VAL A 138 -4.63 10.58 -4.83
N LEU A 139 -3.74 11.58 -4.74
CA LEU A 139 -2.96 11.84 -3.53
C LEU A 139 -3.84 12.15 -2.31
N LYS A 140 -4.93 12.90 -2.49
CA LYS A 140 -5.90 13.16 -1.40
C LYS A 140 -6.54 11.86 -0.92
N LEU A 141 -6.90 10.98 -1.86
CA LEU A 141 -7.49 9.68 -1.55
C LEU A 141 -6.49 8.75 -0.84
N MET A 142 -5.25 8.69 -1.32
CA MET A 142 -4.16 7.92 -0.70
C MET A 142 -3.90 8.39 0.74
N LYS A 143 -3.90 9.71 0.98
CA LYS A 143 -3.78 10.28 2.33
C LYS A 143 -4.99 9.98 3.20
N PHE A 144 -6.20 10.01 2.64
CA PHE A 144 -7.41 9.65 3.35
C PHE A 144 -7.35 8.20 3.84
N ALA A 145 -6.97 7.25 2.98
CA ALA A 145 -6.75 5.85 3.36
C ALA A 145 -5.69 5.73 4.48
N TYR A 146 -4.53 6.35 4.29
CA TYR A 146 -3.46 6.37 5.29
C TYR A 146 -3.96 6.86 6.66
N HIS A 147 -4.76 7.93 6.69
CA HIS A 147 -5.31 8.49 7.93
C HIS A 147 -6.38 7.59 8.55
N ALA A 148 -7.29 7.04 7.76
CA ALA A 148 -8.35 6.16 8.23
C ALA A 148 -7.78 4.87 8.86
N GLU A 149 -6.84 4.22 8.18
CA GLU A 149 -6.14 3.04 8.72
C GLU A 149 -5.28 3.40 9.94
N SER A 150 -4.58 4.54 9.90
CA SER A 150 -3.78 5.00 11.05
C SER A 150 -4.62 5.27 12.29
N GLN A 151 -5.82 5.85 12.13
CA GLN A 151 -6.74 6.13 13.24
C GLN A 151 -7.07 4.85 14.00
N PHE A 152 -7.32 3.75 13.28
CA PHE A 152 -7.59 2.45 13.86
C PHE A 152 -6.33 1.74 14.40
N ILE A 153 -5.29 1.60 13.58
CA ILE A 153 -4.18 0.70 13.89
C ILE A 153 -3.14 1.31 14.85
N ALA A 154 -2.92 2.64 14.82
CA ALA A 154 -1.90 3.32 15.63
C ALA A 154 -2.04 3.10 17.16
N PRO A 155 -3.24 3.14 17.77
CA PRO A 155 -3.37 2.94 19.21
C PRO A 155 -3.15 1.49 19.68
N LEU A 156 -3.24 0.50 18.78
CA LEU A 156 -3.17 -0.92 19.15
C LEU A 156 -1.79 -1.32 19.69
N ARG A 157 -1.74 -1.96 20.85
CA ARG A 157 -0.50 -2.43 21.48
C ARG A 157 -0.14 -3.85 21.03
N THR A 158 0.29 -3.99 19.79
CA THR A 158 0.68 -5.26 19.18
C THR A 158 1.82 -5.06 18.17
N ARG A 159 2.47 -6.14 17.73
CA ARG A 159 3.32 -6.12 16.54
C ARG A 159 2.44 -5.77 15.34
N LYS A 160 2.89 -4.80 14.55
CA LYS A 160 2.15 -4.25 13.42
C LYS A 160 3.08 -3.49 12.49
N PHE A 161 2.64 -3.30 11.25
CA PHE A 161 3.17 -2.26 10.38
C PHE A 161 2.10 -1.20 10.12
N MET A 162 2.54 0.05 9.99
CA MET A 162 1.65 1.19 9.70
C MET A 162 1.27 1.22 8.21
N PRO A 163 0.22 1.98 7.84
CA PRO A 163 -0.25 2.06 6.45
C PRO A 163 0.86 2.44 5.47
N ARG A 164 1.00 1.65 4.41
CA ARG A 164 1.99 1.84 3.32
C ARG A 164 1.38 1.45 1.98
N LEU A 165 1.94 1.97 0.90
CA LEU A 165 1.54 1.63 -0.46
C LEU A 165 2.25 0.34 -0.91
N PHE A 166 1.49 -0.74 -1.07
CA PHE A 166 1.96 -1.98 -1.69
C PHE A 166 1.88 -1.82 -3.21
N TRP A 167 3.05 -1.79 -3.85
CA TRP A 167 3.15 -1.44 -5.28
C TRP A 167 2.84 -2.60 -6.22
N GLY A 168 2.81 -3.85 -5.74
CA GLY A 168 2.42 -5.01 -6.55
C GLY A 168 0.95 -4.90 -6.97
N THR A 169 0.07 -4.81 -5.98
CA THR A 169 -1.40 -4.70 -6.10
C THR A 169 -1.91 -3.25 -6.18
N PHE A 170 -1.07 -2.25 -5.87
CA PHE A 170 -1.41 -0.83 -5.82
C PHE A 170 -2.53 -0.49 -4.82
N ASP A 171 -2.35 -0.97 -3.59
CA ASP A 171 -3.24 -0.72 -2.46
C ASP A 171 -2.49 -0.09 -1.29
N VAL A 172 -3.25 0.53 -0.38
CA VAL A 172 -2.72 0.98 0.90
C VAL A 172 -3.14 -0.03 1.94
N SER A 173 -2.19 -0.58 2.69
CA SER A 173 -2.49 -1.60 3.69
C SER A 173 -1.65 -1.45 4.94
N CYS A 174 -2.23 -1.90 6.05
CA CYS A 174 -1.60 -2.08 7.34
C CYS A 174 -2.03 -3.42 7.94
N ALA A 175 -1.24 -3.99 8.85
CA ALA A 175 -1.64 -5.23 9.51
C ALA A 175 -1.16 -5.30 10.95
N ILE A 176 -1.93 -6.03 11.76
CA ILE A 176 -1.50 -6.51 13.06
C ILE A 176 -1.08 -7.97 12.92
N ILE A 177 0.04 -8.31 13.55
CA ILE A 177 0.65 -9.63 13.47
C ILE A 177 0.71 -10.21 14.89
N GLN A 178 0.32 -11.46 15.03
CA GLN A 178 0.55 -12.24 16.24
C GLN A 178 1.83 -13.06 16.08
N ASP A 179 2.54 -13.27 17.18
CA ASP A 179 3.76 -14.08 17.23
C ASP A 179 3.42 -15.60 17.20
N ILE A 180 2.55 -16.00 16.28
CA ILE A 180 2.11 -17.38 16.03
C ILE A 180 2.58 -17.74 14.62
N HIS A 181 3.64 -18.55 14.54
CA HIS A 181 4.19 -18.97 13.25
C HIS A 181 3.22 -19.90 12.52
N GLN A 182 2.89 -19.52 11.30
CA GLN A 182 1.95 -20.20 10.43
C GLN A 182 2.44 -20.03 8.99
N PRO A 183 3.30 -20.93 8.48
CA PRO A 183 3.88 -20.76 7.16
C PRO A 183 2.85 -21.04 6.06
N PHE A 184 2.84 -20.23 5.01
CA PHE A 184 2.12 -20.55 3.79
C PHE A 184 2.60 -21.88 3.20
N GLU A 185 1.68 -22.80 2.89
CA GLU A 185 2.04 -24.16 2.51
C GLU A 185 2.64 -24.28 1.10
N ASN A 186 2.31 -23.34 0.20
CA ASN A 186 2.74 -23.41 -1.20
C ASN A 186 4.03 -22.61 -1.44
N ASP A 187 5.15 -23.32 -1.53
CA ASP A 187 6.48 -22.73 -1.76
C ASP A 187 6.68 -22.10 -3.15
N ASP A 188 5.83 -22.43 -4.14
CA ASP A 188 5.91 -21.85 -5.48
C ASP A 188 5.32 -20.43 -5.54
N MET A 189 4.50 -20.07 -4.54
CA MET A 189 3.84 -18.77 -4.40
C MET A 189 4.72 -17.83 -3.58
N VAL A 190 5.75 -17.26 -4.22
CA VAL A 190 6.81 -16.51 -3.54
C VAL A 190 6.29 -15.28 -2.77
N ILE A 191 5.31 -14.57 -3.33
CA ILE A 191 4.72 -13.39 -2.70
C ILE A 191 3.99 -13.82 -1.43
N GLU A 192 3.06 -14.76 -1.56
CA GLU A 192 2.24 -15.26 -0.46
C GLU A 192 3.08 -15.93 0.62
N ARG A 193 4.09 -16.72 0.24
CA ARG A 193 4.99 -17.38 1.20
C ARG A 193 5.71 -16.42 2.12
N ALA A 194 6.15 -15.27 1.61
CA ALA A 194 6.86 -14.28 2.41
C ALA A 194 5.93 -13.20 3.01
N ALA A 195 4.68 -13.12 2.55
CA ALA A 195 3.62 -12.29 3.14
C ALA A 195 2.94 -12.98 4.34
N PHE A 196 2.68 -14.29 4.22
CA PHE A 196 1.82 -15.06 5.10
C PHE A 196 2.61 -16.17 5.82
N ASP A 197 3.46 -15.79 6.78
CA ASP A 197 4.28 -16.69 7.59
C ASP A 197 3.97 -16.67 9.09
N GLU A 198 3.08 -15.77 9.51
CA GLU A 198 2.57 -15.61 10.88
C GLU A 198 1.10 -15.20 10.83
N GLU A 199 0.33 -15.56 11.86
CA GLU A 199 -1.07 -15.14 11.93
C GLU A 199 -1.19 -13.62 11.95
N MET A 200 -2.06 -13.08 11.10
CA MET A 200 -2.27 -11.65 11.00
C MET A 200 -3.70 -11.29 10.64
N ILE A 201 -4.05 -10.03 10.89
CA ILE A 201 -5.25 -9.40 10.32
C ILE A 201 -4.76 -8.16 9.60
N GLU A 202 -5.03 -8.13 8.31
CA GLU A 202 -4.72 -7.03 7.40
C GLU A 202 -5.95 -6.16 7.22
N PHE A 203 -5.71 -4.85 7.17
CA PHE A 203 -6.68 -3.80 6.95
C PHE A 203 -6.15 -2.99 5.78
N GLY A 204 -6.92 -2.91 4.71
CA GLY A 204 -6.43 -2.26 3.50
C GLY A 204 -7.48 -1.48 2.76
N PHE A 205 -7.00 -0.88 1.69
CA PHE A 205 -7.71 0.07 0.87
C PHE A 205 -7.35 -0.11 -0.59
N TRP A 206 -8.37 -0.33 -1.42
CA TRP A 206 -8.27 -0.26 -2.87
C TRP A 206 -8.84 1.04 -3.40
N PHE A 207 -8.14 1.59 -4.39
CA PHE A 207 -8.60 2.72 -5.19
C PHE A 207 -9.84 2.41 -6.05
N GLY A 208 -10.12 1.12 -6.25
CA GLY A 208 -11.08 0.58 -7.20
C GLY A 208 -10.38 -0.36 -8.21
N ASP A 209 -11.15 -1.27 -8.79
CA ASP A 209 -10.75 -2.25 -9.80
C ASP A 209 -11.94 -2.62 -10.70
N ASP A 210 -11.87 -3.73 -11.43
CA ASP A 210 -12.97 -4.23 -12.27
C ASP A 210 -14.23 -4.61 -11.45
N ASN A 211 -14.07 -4.91 -10.16
CA ASN A 211 -15.15 -5.34 -9.26
C ASN A 211 -15.72 -4.18 -8.43
N PHE A 212 -14.87 -3.22 -8.08
CA PHE A 212 -15.18 -2.09 -7.22
C PHE A 212 -15.02 -0.78 -7.97
N LYS A 213 -16.11 0.00 -8.05
CA LYS A 213 -16.11 1.23 -8.84
C LYS A 213 -15.24 2.32 -8.24
N GLY A 214 -14.80 2.19 -6.99
CA GLY A 214 -14.03 3.22 -6.33
C GLY A 214 -13.45 2.79 -4.98
N PRO A 215 -13.19 3.79 -4.10
CA PRO A 215 -12.58 3.62 -2.79
C PRO A 215 -13.24 2.51 -1.98
N THR A 216 -12.48 1.46 -1.68
CA THR A 216 -13.00 0.28 -0.99
C THR A 216 -12.04 -0.10 0.13
N PHE A 217 -12.55 -0.24 1.35
CA PHE A 217 -11.77 -0.75 2.47
C PHE A 217 -12.10 -2.22 2.69
N PHE A 218 -11.08 -2.99 3.05
CA PHE A 218 -11.21 -4.42 3.29
C PHE A 218 -10.48 -4.85 4.57
N VAL A 219 -10.91 -5.99 5.11
CA VAL A 219 -10.23 -6.66 6.23
C VAL A 219 -10.21 -8.15 6.01
N LEU A 220 -9.02 -8.74 6.09
CA LEU A 220 -8.82 -10.18 5.88
C LEU A 220 -7.89 -10.77 6.96
N PRO A 221 -8.14 -12.02 7.39
CA PRO A 221 -7.23 -12.73 8.27
C PRO A 221 -6.23 -13.56 7.47
N TYR A 222 -5.10 -13.86 8.09
CA TYR A 222 -4.32 -15.03 7.76
C TYR A 222 -4.11 -15.89 9.02
N PRO A 223 -4.33 -17.23 8.97
CA PRO A 223 -4.90 -18.03 7.88
C PRO A 223 -6.20 -17.48 7.30
N PHE A 224 -6.34 -17.63 5.99
CA PHE A 224 -7.53 -17.17 5.28
C PHE A 224 -8.77 -17.85 5.82
N ALA A 225 -9.84 -17.09 5.93
CA ALA A 225 -11.09 -17.58 6.47
C ALA A 225 -11.71 -18.68 5.60
N ASP A 226 -12.03 -19.80 6.21
CA ASP A 226 -12.65 -20.97 5.58
C ASP A 226 -14.18 -21.05 5.79
N ARG A 227 -14.77 -19.99 6.34
CA ARG A 227 -16.20 -19.89 6.63
C ARG A 227 -16.78 -18.53 6.27
N LYS A 228 -18.11 -18.47 6.21
CA LYS A 228 -18.86 -17.23 6.01
C LYS A 228 -18.99 -16.47 7.33
N PHE A 229 -19.04 -15.15 7.23
CA PHE A 229 -19.41 -14.26 8.33
C PHE A 229 -20.60 -13.38 7.93
N GLU A 230 -21.28 -12.84 8.94
CA GLU A 230 -22.36 -11.88 8.77
C GLU A 230 -21.98 -10.58 9.48
N CYS A 231 -22.19 -9.45 8.81
CA CYS A 231 -22.08 -8.13 9.43
C CYS A 231 -23.32 -7.91 10.31
N HIS A 232 -23.12 -7.80 11.63
CA HIS A 232 -24.20 -7.51 12.58
C HIS A 232 -24.55 -6.01 12.61
N ASP A 233 -25.56 -5.65 13.40
CA ASP A 233 -26.13 -4.29 13.47
C ASP A 233 -25.11 -3.19 13.89
N ASP A 234 -23.95 -3.57 14.44
CA ASP A 234 -22.89 -2.61 14.77
C ASP A 234 -21.96 -2.30 13.59
N PHE A 235 -22.01 -3.04 12.48
CA PHE A 235 -21.28 -2.62 11.29
C PHE A 235 -21.87 -1.32 10.70
N PRO A 236 -21.06 -0.49 10.02
CA PRO A 236 -21.60 0.55 9.16
C PRO A 236 -22.53 -0.02 8.08
N GLN A 237 -23.44 0.81 7.59
CA GLN A 237 -24.34 0.43 6.52
C GLN A 237 -23.55 -0.03 5.28
N ASP A 238 -24.09 -0.99 4.54
CA ASP A 238 -23.53 -1.53 3.30
C ASP A 238 -22.20 -2.30 3.45
N SER A 239 -21.73 -2.52 4.68
CA SER A 239 -20.65 -3.48 4.96
C SER A 239 -21.10 -4.91 4.71
N TYR A 240 -20.24 -5.74 4.13
CA TYR A 240 -20.53 -7.17 3.91
C TYR A 240 -19.26 -8.02 3.94
N TYR A 241 -19.43 -9.34 4.04
CA TYR A 241 -18.34 -10.30 3.87
C TYR A 241 -18.42 -10.95 2.48
N SER A 242 -17.34 -10.85 1.71
CA SER A 242 -17.21 -11.51 0.41
C SER A 242 -16.58 -12.89 0.59
N GLU A 243 -17.36 -13.94 0.35
CA GLU A 243 -16.83 -15.31 0.41
C GLU A 243 -15.85 -15.63 -0.71
N THR A 244 -15.98 -14.96 -1.85
CA THR A 244 -15.08 -15.16 -2.98
C THR A 244 -13.69 -14.61 -2.68
N LEU A 245 -13.62 -13.47 -1.98
CA LEU A 245 -12.37 -12.82 -1.62
C LEU A 245 -11.85 -13.32 -0.25
N GLY A 246 -12.74 -13.74 0.65
CA GLY A 246 -12.38 -14.13 2.01
C GLY A 246 -12.26 -12.94 2.98
N GLU A 247 -12.95 -11.83 2.68
CA GLU A 247 -12.69 -10.53 3.30
C GLU A 247 -13.98 -9.79 3.65
N PHE A 248 -13.93 -8.99 4.71
CA PHE A 248 -14.94 -7.96 4.96
C PHE A 248 -14.69 -6.77 4.05
N ILE A 249 -15.75 -6.12 3.57
CA ILE A 249 -15.67 -5.06 2.56
C ILE A 249 -16.66 -3.93 2.90
N ILE A 250 -16.22 -2.69 2.68
CA ILE A 250 -17.05 -1.49 2.65
C ILE A 250 -16.58 -0.53 1.53
N GLU A 251 -17.51 -0.10 0.68
CA GLU A 251 -17.25 0.96 -0.31
C GLU A 251 -17.60 2.33 0.27
N VAL A 252 -16.73 3.32 0.07
CA VAL A 252 -16.90 4.66 0.62
C VAL A 252 -17.00 5.69 -0.51
N THR A 253 -18.03 6.53 -0.46
CA THR A 253 -18.33 7.51 -1.52
C THR A 253 -17.90 8.94 -1.19
N GLU A 254 -17.69 9.25 0.09
CA GLU A 254 -17.28 10.58 0.58
C GLU A 254 -16.03 10.48 1.45
N TYR A 255 -15.17 11.51 1.43
CA TYR A 255 -13.93 11.56 2.20
C TYR A 255 -14.07 12.57 3.33
N SER A 256 -14.93 12.27 4.29
CA SER A 256 -15.29 13.15 5.40
C SER A 256 -14.79 12.61 6.74
N LYS A 257 -15.02 13.37 7.83
CA LYS A 257 -14.72 12.88 9.17
C LYS A 257 -15.68 11.75 9.55
N GLU A 258 -16.94 11.87 9.15
CA GLU A 258 -17.97 10.86 9.33
C GLU A 258 -17.57 9.54 8.67
N SER A 259 -17.05 9.58 7.44
CA SER A 259 -16.56 8.38 6.75
C SER A 259 -15.33 7.76 7.44
N MET A 260 -14.43 8.56 8.02
CA MET A 260 -13.32 8.00 8.83
C MET A 260 -13.83 7.27 10.08
N ASP A 261 -14.88 7.78 10.73
CA ASP A 261 -15.45 7.15 11.92
C ASP A 261 -16.21 5.85 11.54
N GLU A 262 -16.85 5.82 10.36
CA GLU A 262 -17.44 4.60 9.79
C GLU A 262 -16.36 3.55 9.48
N ILE A 263 -15.25 3.94 8.84
CA ILE A 263 -14.14 3.03 8.52
C ILE A 263 -13.50 2.48 9.80
N GLU A 264 -13.28 3.31 10.83
CA GLU A 264 -12.77 2.85 12.11
C GLU A 264 -13.71 1.81 12.75
N LYS A 265 -15.03 2.06 12.69
CA LYS A 265 -16.04 1.11 13.19
C LYS A 265 -16.03 -0.20 12.40
N PHE A 266 -15.95 -0.12 11.06
CA PHE A 266 -15.82 -1.27 10.18
C PHE A 266 -14.59 -2.12 10.54
N PHE A 267 -13.42 -1.48 10.63
CA PHE A 267 -12.19 -2.17 11.03
C PHE A 267 -12.26 -2.80 12.41
N TYR A 268 -12.86 -2.11 13.38
CA TYR A 268 -13.01 -2.63 14.74
C TYR A 268 -13.92 -3.86 14.80
N GLU A 269 -15.07 -3.83 14.13
CA GLU A 269 -15.99 -4.98 14.14
C GLU A 269 -15.45 -6.16 13.33
N SER A 270 -14.84 -5.91 12.16
CA SER A 270 -14.14 -6.95 11.40
C SER A 270 -13.01 -7.58 12.22
N TYR A 271 -12.18 -6.76 12.87
CA TYR A 271 -11.12 -7.21 13.77
C TYR A 271 -11.67 -8.12 14.88
N ASN A 272 -12.77 -7.74 15.54
CA ASN A 272 -13.34 -8.54 16.63
C ASN A 272 -13.76 -9.93 16.14
N ILE A 273 -14.46 -9.99 15.01
CA ILE A 273 -14.90 -11.26 14.42
C ILE A 273 -13.70 -12.13 14.02
N LEU A 274 -12.71 -11.54 13.35
CA LEU A 274 -11.55 -12.27 12.84
C LEU A 274 -10.61 -12.71 13.96
N LYS A 275 -10.41 -11.88 14.98
CA LYS A 275 -9.67 -12.23 16.20
C LYS A 275 -10.31 -13.43 16.92
N ASP A 276 -11.64 -13.48 17.00
CA ASP A 276 -12.35 -14.61 17.59
C ASP A 276 -12.30 -15.85 16.68
N TYR A 277 -12.31 -15.68 15.36
CA TYR A 277 -12.12 -16.77 14.40
C TYR A 277 -10.74 -17.41 14.52
N LEU A 278 -9.68 -16.60 14.62
CA LEU A 278 -8.29 -17.05 14.81
C LEU A 278 -8.02 -17.51 16.25
N GLU A 279 -9.02 -17.47 17.13
CA GLU A 279 -8.92 -17.86 18.54
C GLU A 279 -7.80 -17.12 19.32
N TRP A 280 -7.46 -15.89 18.90
CA TRP A 280 -6.36 -15.12 19.48
C TRP A 280 -6.55 -14.87 20.97
N GLN A 281 -5.57 -15.32 21.76
CA GLN A 281 -5.53 -15.14 23.21
C GLN A 281 -4.67 -13.95 23.61
N GLY A 282 -4.90 -13.40 24.81
CA GLY A 282 -4.03 -12.35 25.36
C GLY A 282 -4.20 -10.94 24.78
N CYS A 283 -5.10 -10.73 23.82
CA CYS A 283 -5.36 -9.43 23.18
C CYS A 283 -5.96 -8.36 24.10
N SER A 284 -6.31 -8.70 25.35
CA SER A 284 -6.93 -7.76 26.32
C SER A 284 -6.15 -6.43 26.50
N HIS A 285 -4.84 -6.44 26.25
CA HIS A 285 -4.00 -5.27 26.40
C HIS A 285 -3.94 -4.39 25.14
N PHE A 286 -4.39 -4.87 23.97
CA PHE A 286 -4.25 -4.18 22.68
C PHE A 286 -4.89 -2.80 22.70
N HIS A 287 -6.06 -2.69 23.34
CA HIS A 287 -6.84 -1.45 23.40
C HIS A 287 -6.62 -0.64 24.69
N LEU A 288 -5.63 -0.98 25.52
CA LEU A 288 -5.36 -0.19 26.72
C LEU A 288 -4.88 1.21 26.33
N PRO A 289 -5.53 2.28 26.83
CA PRO A 289 -5.21 3.64 26.42
C PRO A 289 -3.76 4.01 26.75
N LEU A 290 -3.21 4.94 25.98
CA LEU A 290 -1.91 5.53 26.28
C LEU A 290 -2.02 6.40 27.54
N LYS A 291 -1.01 6.34 28.41
CA LYS A 291 -0.94 7.17 29.62
C LYS A 291 -0.29 8.52 29.31
N MET A 292 -0.87 9.26 28.38
CA MET A 292 -0.43 10.59 27.94
C MET A 292 -1.64 11.47 27.59
N ALA A 293 -1.44 12.78 27.51
CA ALA A 293 -2.50 13.68 27.05
C ALA A 293 -2.84 13.40 25.59
N ASN A 294 -4.12 13.59 25.24
CA ASN A 294 -4.59 13.61 23.86
C ASN A 294 -3.79 14.64 23.05
N ASN A 295 -3.41 14.26 21.82
CA ASN A 295 -2.79 15.16 20.85
C ASN A 295 -3.88 15.77 19.95
N HIS A 296 -3.48 16.45 18.87
CA HIS A 296 -4.41 17.10 17.94
C HIS A 296 -5.33 16.16 17.15
N LEU A 297 -5.04 14.85 17.14
CA LEU A 297 -5.74 13.84 16.35
C LEU A 297 -6.70 12.98 17.20
N SER A 298 -6.80 13.25 18.50
CA SER A 298 -7.51 12.43 19.51
C SER A 298 -8.55 13.20 20.30
#